data_AF-A0A928HC60-F1
#
_entry.id   AF-A0A928HC60-F1
#
_cell.length_a   1.000
_cell.length_b   1.000
_cell.length_c   1.000
_cell.angle_alpha   90.00
_cell.angle_beta   90.00
_cell.angle_gamma   90.00
#
_symmetry.space_group_name_H-M   'P 1'
#
loop_
_entity.id
_entity.type
_entity.pdbx_description
1 polymer ?
#
loop_
_entity_poly.entity_id
_entity_poly.type
_entity_poly.pdbx_seq_one_letter_code
_entity_poly.pdbx_strand_id
1 'polypeptide(L)'
;MKLFIDTDNRKLVRSDTDSSTASKPSFTLGDNEPIELVLLTKGSVAVYDPLPTSAGDSVKIAIGRFDKEPRLLSMSDASMFDNSGKSTIALPLYTQPMADALKTVASLSAKIEIEMTHSDGKITTLYQGDCVLRSELITKDVPPSEISSNFYTKGETQAFVASSLKSGVISEFNSGDLFVGKTAISPTSKKFLMYCEDGKWHQLLPVIQDGVPMLTLSEDTYETID
;
A
#
# COMPACT_ATOMS: atom_id res chain seq x y z
N MET A 1 -3.73 -15.37 -15.36
CA MET A 1 -4.63 -15.29 -14.16
C MET A 1 -5.58 -14.11 -14.32
N LYS A 2 -6.77 -14.08 -13.71
CA LYS A 2 -7.65 -12.89 -13.71
C LYS A 2 -7.98 -12.44 -12.27
N LEU A 3 -7.90 -11.14 -12.01
CA LEU A 3 -8.21 -10.53 -10.71
C LEU A 3 -9.28 -9.45 -10.91
N PHE A 4 -10.42 -9.60 -10.24
CA PHE A 4 -11.49 -8.60 -10.23
C PHE A 4 -11.39 -7.78 -8.94
N ILE A 5 -11.28 -6.46 -9.08
CA ILE A 5 -11.01 -5.54 -7.98
C ILE A 5 -12.19 -4.58 -7.87
N ASP A 6 -12.96 -4.72 -6.80
CA ASP A 6 -13.93 -3.73 -6.37
C ASP A 6 -13.15 -2.56 -5.76
N THR A 7 -13.00 -1.48 -6.54
CA THR A 7 -12.16 -0.33 -6.18
C THR A 7 -12.78 0.53 -5.09
N ASP A 8 -14.11 0.50 -4.98
CA ASP A 8 -14.84 1.27 -3.98
C ASP A 8 -14.64 0.66 -2.59
N ASN A 9 -14.64 -0.68 -2.50
CA ASN A 9 -14.46 -1.42 -1.26
C ASN A 9 -13.04 -1.98 -1.06
N ARG A 10 -12.13 -1.74 -2.02
CA ARG A 10 -10.72 -2.19 -2.02
C ARG A 10 -10.56 -3.69 -1.74
N LYS A 11 -11.36 -4.52 -2.42
CA LYS A 11 -11.38 -5.98 -2.21
C LYS A 11 -11.31 -6.75 -3.53
N LEU A 12 -10.82 -7.98 -3.46
CA LEU A 12 -10.97 -8.94 -4.54
C LEU A 12 -12.36 -9.59 -4.50
N VAL A 13 -13.00 -9.64 -5.66
CA VAL A 13 -14.29 -10.27 -5.87
C VAL A 13 -14.18 -11.39 -6.91
N ARG A 14 -15.15 -12.29 -6.95
CA ARG A 14 -15.07 -13.47 -7.82
C ARG A 14 -15.22 -13.14 -9.30
N SER A 15 -16.07 -12.16 -9.62
CA SER A 15 -16.28 -11.68 -11.00
C SER A 15 -16.91 -10.28 -11.00
N ASP A 16 -17.12 -9.74 -12.20
CA ASP A 16 -17.92 -8.53 -12.47
C ASP A 16 -19.43 -8.69 -12.15
N THR A 17 -19.86 -9.90 -11.83
CA THR A 17 -21.26 -10.27 -11.59
C THR A 17 -21.48 -10.93 -10.22
N ASP A 18 -20.41 -11.16 -9.45
CA ASP A 18 -20.44 -11.78 -8.13
C ASP A 18 -19.54 -11.00 -7.15
N SER A 19 -20.18 -10.29 -6.22
CA SER A 19 -19.53 -9.45 -5.21
C SER A 19 -18.99 -10.21 -3.99
N SER A 20 -19.12 -11.54 -3.97
CA SER A 20 -18.53 -12.37 -2.94
C SER A 20 -17.00 -12.32 -3.00
N THR A 21 -16.37 -12.42 -1.83
CA THR A 21 -14.92 -12.35 -1.68
C THR A 21 -14.25 -13.47 -2.46
N ALA A 22 -13.29 -13.12 -3.31
CA ALA A 22 -12.45 -14.10 -3.97
C ALA A 22 -11.43 -14.71 -3.00
N SER A 23 -11.00 -15.92 -3.33
CA SER A 23 -9.86 -16.53 -2.65
C SER A 23 -8.60 -15.70 -2.84
N LYS A 24 -7.74 -15.68 -1.83
CA LYS A 24 -6.43 -15.04 -1.94
C LYS A 24 -5.64 -15.59 -3.15
N PRO A 25 -4.97 -14.75 -3.95
CA PRO A 25 -4.17 -15.21 -5.09
C PRO A 25 -3.02 -16.12 -4.66
N SER A 26 -2.70 -17.09 -5.52
CA SER A 26 -1.53 -17.97 -5.37
C SER A 26 -0.73 -17.91 -6.65
N PHE A 27 0.55 -17.58 -6.54
CA PHE A 27 1.48 -17.48 -7.66
C PHE A 27 2.55 -18.57 -7.53
N THR A 28 2.97 -19.09 -8.67
CA THR A 28 3.97 -20.14 -8.75
C THR A 28 5.24 -19.58 -9.39
N LEU A 29 6.40 -19.93 -8.84
CA LEU A 29 7.68 -19.41 -9.31
C LEU A 29 7.90 -19.74 -10.79
N GLY A 30 8.31 -18.74 -11.57
CA GLY A 30 8.56 -18.88 -13.02
C GLY A 30 7.32 -19.03 -13.89
N ASP A 31 6.13 -18.80 -13.32
CA ASP A 31 4.93 -18.57 -14.12
C ASP A 31 5.07 -17.24 -14.89
N ASN A 32 4.79 -17.29 -16.19
CA ASN A 32 4.91 -16.16 -17.11
C ASN A 32 3.55 -15.79 -17.72
N GLU A 33 2.46 -16.46 -17.30
CA GLU A 33 1.12 -16.12 -17.76
C GLU A 33 0.72 -14.73 -17.27
N PRO A 34 0.35 -13.79 -18.16
CA PRO A 34 -0.06 -12.47 -17.75
C PRO A 34 -1.26 -12.49 -16.79
N ILE A 35 -1.28 -11.49 -15.92
CA ILE A 35 -2.39 -11.23 -15.01
C ILE A 35 -3.31 -10.22 -15.69
N GLU A 36 -4.56 -10.61 -15.93
CA GLU A 36 -5.61 -9.70 -16.34
C GLU A 36 -6.23 -9.07 -15.08
N LEU A 37 -6.05 -7.77 -14.93
CA LEU A 37 -6.72 -6.96 -13.92
C LEU A 37 -8.03 -6.43 -14.50
N VAL A 38 -9.10 -6.55 -13.73
CA VAL A 38 -10.41 -5.99 -14.03
C VAL A 38 -10.81 -5.08 -12.88
N LEU A 39 -10.75 -3.78 -13.10
CA LEU A 39 -11.09 -2.74 -12.14
C LEU A 39 -12.58 -2.44 -12.23
N LEU A 40 -13.27 -2.48 -11.10
CA LEU A 40 -14.72 -2.43 -11.00
C LEU A 40 -15.15 -1.36 -10.02
N THR A 41 -16.15 -0.58 -10.40
CA THR A 41 -16.90 0.32 -9.51
C THR A 41 -18.33 -0.19 -9.37
N LYS A 42 -19.05 0.28 -8.35
CA LYS A 42 -20.44 -0.09 -8.12
C LYS A 42 -21.28 0.14 -9.38
N GLY A 43 -21.94 -0.92 -9.83
CA GLY A 43 -22.78 -0.86 -11.01
C GLY A 43 -24.08 -0.08 -10.78
N SER A 44 -24.55 0.60 -11.82
CA SER A 44 -25.85 1.29 -11.83
C SER A 44 -27.03 0.33 -12.03
N VAL A 45 -26.80 -0.73 -12.81
CA VAL A 45 -27.80 -1.76 -13.16
C VAL A 45 -27.24 -3.17 -12.90
N ALA A 46 -25.99 -3.40 -13.31
CA ALA A 46 -25.25 -4.62 -12.97
C ALA A 46 -24.68 -4.55 -11.54
N VAL A 47 -24.11 -5.64 -11.04
CA VAL A 47 -23.42 -5.65 -9.74
C VAL A 47 -22.23 -4.68 -9.78
N TYR A 48 -21.45 -4.73 -10.87
CA TYR A 48 -20.33 -3.85 -11.12
C TYR A 48 -20.36 -3.28 -12.53
N ASP A 49 -19.90 -2.04 -12.66
CA ASP A 49 -19.53 -1.42 -13.92
C ASP A 49 -17.98 -1.34 -13.98
N PRO A 50 -17.35 -1.37 -15.17
CA PRO A 50 -15.91 -1.16 -15.26
C PRO A 50 -15.50 0.21 -14.74
N LEU A 51 -14.34 0.28 -14.05
CA LEU A 51 -13.80 1.56 -13.61
C LEU A 51 -13.52 2.45 -14.83
N PRO A 52 -14.08 3.67 -14.89
CA PRO A 52 -13.73 4.63 -15.93
C PRO A 52 -12.25 5.02 -15.81
N THR A 53 -11.50 4.88 -16.91
CA THR A 53 -10.10 5.31 -17.01
C THR A 53 -9.94 6.39 -18.06
N SER A 54 -8.87 7.17 -17.95
CA SER A 54 -8.47 8.21 -18.90
C SER A 54 -7.16 7.85 -19.60
N ALA A 55 -6.93 8.43 -20.78
CA ALA A 55 -5.64 8.28 -21.45
C ALA A 55 -4.51 8.85 -20.56
N GLY A 56 -3.49 8.04 -20.32
CA GLY A 56 -2.38 8.39 -19.41
C GLY A 56 -2.51 7.75 -18.02
N ASP A 57 -3.65 7.16 -17.68
CA ASP A 57 -3.75 6.34 -16.48
C ASP A 57 -2.91 5.06 -16.63
N SER A 58 -2.31 4.63 -15.54
CA SER A 58 -1.53 3.39 -15.48
C SER A 58 -1.77 2.65 -14.19
N VAL A 59 -1.64 1.33 -14.24
CA VAL A 59 -1.73 0.45 -13.08
C VAL A 59 -0.38 -0.19 -12.84
N LYS A 60 -0.02 -0.27 -11.56
CA LYS A 60 1.13 -1.00 -11.06
C LYS A 60 0.66 -2.12 -10.16
N ILE A 61 1.32 -3.25 -10.24
CA ILE A 61 1.10 -4.41 -9.38
C ILE A 61 2.45 -4.79 -8.78
N ALA A 62 2.44 -5.10 -7.49
CA ALA A 62 3.62 -5.57 -6.79
C ALA A 62 3.29 -6.66 -5.80
N ILE A 63 4.29 -7.50 -5.54
CA ILE A 63 4.26 -8.49 -4.45
C ILE A 63 5.41 -8.18 -3.51
N GLY A 64 5.11 -8.14 -2.21
CA GLY A 64 6.07 -7.80 -1.18
C GLY A 64 5.79 -8.40 0.19
N ARG A 65 6.65 -8.08 1.15
CA ARG A 65 6.56 -8.43 2.56
C ARG A 65 6.80 -7.16 3.39
N PHE A 66 5.87 -6.81 4.27
CA PHE A 66 6.01 -5.58 5.07
C PHE A 66 6.90 -5.76 6.30
N ASP A 67 7.12 -6.99 6.74
CA ASP A 67 7.79 -7.36 7.99
C ASP A 67 9.22 -7.88 7.80
N LYS A 68 9.64 -8.16 6.57
CA LYS A 68 10.94 -8.80 6.26
C LYS A 68 11.59 -8.22 5.02
N GLU A 69 12.92 -8.16 5.04
CA GLU A 69 13.74 -7.81 3.88
C GLU A 69 14.07 -9.04 3.01
N PRO A 70 14.15 -8.89 1.67
CA PRO A 70 13.70 -7.72 0.92
C PRO A 70 12.18 -7.56 0.98
N ARG A 71 11.72 -6.31 1.11
CA ARG A 71 10.29 -5.95 1.13
C ARG A 71 9.63 -6.14 -0.23
N LEU A 72 10.35 -5.89 -1.32
CA LEU A 72 9.87 -6.10 -2.68
C LEU A 72 10.29 -7.46 -3.21
N LEU A 73 9.34 -8.24 -3.70
CA LEU A 73 9.59 -9.54 -4.32
C LEU A 73 9.29 -9.54 -5.82
N SER A 74 8.35 -8.72 -6.29
CA SER A 74 8.08 -8.57 -7.72
C SER A 74 7.31 -7.27 -7.98
N MET A 75 7.46 -6.70 -9.16
CA MET A 75 6.68 -5.55 -9.61
C MET A 75 6.55 -5.56 -11.14
N SER A 76 5.42 -5.06 -11.62
CA SER A 76 5.21 -4.71 -13.03
C SER A 76 4.20 -3.59 -13.15
N ASP A 77 4.20 -2.89 -14.28
CA ASP A 77 3.30 -1.81 -14.60
C ASP A 77 2.76 -1.93 -16.02
N ALA A 78 1.56 -1.39 -16.24
CA ALA A 78 0.93 -1.33 -17.55
C ALA A 78 0.05 -0.08 -17.63
N SER A 79 -0.05 0.51 -18.82
CA SER A 79 -1.01 1.60 -19.03
C SER A 79 -2.42 1.04 -19.22
N MET A 80 -3.42 1.84 -18.85
CA MET A 80 -4.83 1.55 -19.11
C MET A 80 -5.18 2.18 -20.46
N PHE A 81 -5.19 1.39 -21.53
CA PHE A 81 -5.34 1.91 -22.90
C PHE A 81 -6.77 1.90 -23.43
N ASP A 82 -7.71 1.27 -22.73
CA ASP A 82 -9.12 1.29 -23.07
C ASP A 82 -9.96 1.66 -21.85
N ASN A 83 -11.06 2.41 -22.05
CA ASN A 83 -12.02 2.77 -20.99
C ASN A 83 -12.81 1.54 -20.49
N SER A 84 -12.21 0.35 -20.54
CA SER A 84 -12.80 -0.93 -20.18
C SER A 84 -12.50 -1.32 -18.74
N GLY A 85 -11.70 -0.51 -18.02
CA GLY A 85 -11.23 -0.84 -16.67
C GLY A 85 -10.34 -2.09 -16.63
N LYS A 86 -9.84 -2.56 -17.77
CA LYS A 86 -9.03 -3.78 -17.86
C LYS A 86 -7.59 -3.46 -18.24
N SER A 87 -6.67 -4.27 -17.72
CA SER A 87 -5.28 -4.26 -18.16
C SER A 87 -4.65 -5.64 -17.99
N THR A 88 -3.75 -5.97 -18.90
CA THR A 88 -2.99 -7.21 -18.86
C THR A 88 -1.55 -6.89 -18.49
N ILE A 89 -1.09 -7.47 -17.38
CA ILE A 89 0.23 -7.19 -16.81
C ILE A 89 1.05 -8.47 -16.74
N ALA A 90 2.23 -8.46 -17.33
CA ALA A 90 3.23 -9.50 -17.16
C ALA A 90 4.00 -9.24 -15.85
N LEU A 91 3.64 -9.94 -14.77
CA LEU A 91 4.32 -9.82 -13.48
C LEU A 91 5.48 -10.83 -13.40
N PRO A 92 6.74 -10.39 -13.18
CA PRO A 92 7.86 -11.32 -13.06
C PRO A 92 7.75 -12.17 -11.79
N LEU A 93 7.37 -13.44 -11.94
CA LEU A 93 7.26 -14.38 -10.80
C LEU A 93 8.52 -15.20 -10.60
N TYR A 94 9.66 -14.74 -11.09
CA TYR A 94 10.96 -15.32 -10.77
C TYR A 94 12.05 -14.24 -10.69
N THR A 95 12.07 -13.53 -9.57
CA THR A 95 13.08 -12.51 -9.27
C THR A 95 14.11 -13.06 -8.28
N GLN A 96 15.29 -12.45 -8.22
CA GLN A 96 16.32 -12.84 -7.24
C GLN A 96 15.82 -12.72 -5.78
N PRO A 97 15.21 -11.59 -5.35
CA PRO A 97 14.55 -11.48 -4.03
C PRO A 97 13.55 -12.59 -3.72
N MET A 98 12.74 -12.99 -4.71
CA MET A 98 11.72 -14.02 -4.55
C MET A 98 12.36 -15.41 -4.43
N ALA A 99 13.35 -15.70 -5.27
CA ALA A 99 14.10 -16.96 -5.25
C ALA A 99 14.80 -17.16 -3.90
N ASP A 100 15.45 -16.12 -3.38
CA ASP A 100 16.11 -16.17 -2.07
C ASP A 100 15.11 -16.39 -0.93
N ALA A 101 13.95 -15.72 -0.98
CA ALA A 101 12.92 -15.85 0.03
C ALA A 101 12.24 -17.24 0.05
N LEU A 102 12.19 -17.94 -1.09
CA LEU A 102 11.59 -19.28 -1.23
C LEU A 102 12.61 -20.42 -1.16
N LYS A 103 13.91 -20.14 -1.09
CA LYS A 103 14.99 -21.14 -1.22
C LYS A 103 14.85 -22.36 -0.31
N THR A 104 14.30 -22.20 0.89
CA THR A 104 14.19 -23.25 1.91
C THR A 104 12.76 -23.53 2.34
N VAL A 105 11.76 -22.95 1.67
CA VAL A 105 10.35 -23.09 2.04
C VAL A 105 9.51 -23.43 0.81
N ALA A 106 8.56 -24.35 0.95
CA ALA A 106 7.67 -24.74 -0.15
C ALA A 106 6.71 -23.62 -0.58
N SER A 107 6.39 -22.71 0.36
CA SER A 107 5.53 -21.57 0.12
C SER A 107 5.85 -20.42 1.06
N LEU A 108 5.56 -19.22 0.61
CA LEU A 108 5.74 -17.97 1.34
C LEU A 108 4.43 -17.18 1.34
N SER A 109 4.01 -16.71 2.52
CA SER A 109 2.92 -15.71 2.60
C SER A 109 3.50 -14.34 2.30
N ALA A 110 2.81 -13.59 1.43
CA ALA A 110 3.22 -12.27 0.98
C ALA A 110 1.97 -11.38 0.83
N LYS A 111 2.20 -10.13 0.44
CA LYS A 111 1.16 -9.16 0.16
C LYS A 111 1.23 -8.75 -1.30
N ILE A 112 0.07 -8.68 -1.94
CA ILE A 112 -0.09 -8.10 -3.26
C ILE A 112 -0.69 -6.70 -3.10
N GLU A 113 -0.16 -5.76 -3.85
CA GLU A 113 -0.64 -4.39 -3.89
C GLU A 113 -0.85 -3.96 -5.34
N ILE A 114 -1.94 -3.23 -5.57
CA ILE A 114 -2.31 -2.71 -6.87
C ILE A 114 -2.61 -1.23 -6.72
N GLU A 115 -1.85 -0.42 -7.44
CA GLU A 115 -1.95 1.03 -7.44
C GLU A 115 -2.32 1.53 -8.84
N MET A 116 -3.04 2.64 -8.88
CA MET A 116 -3.31 3.38 -10.09
C MET A 116 -2.63 4.74 -10.01
N THR A 117 -1.86 5.08 -11.02
CA THR A 117 -1.41 6.46 -11.28
C THR A 117 -2.38 7.06 -12.28
N HIS A 118 -3.10 8.08 -11.85
CA HIS A 118 -3.99 8.86 -12.71
C HIS A 118 -3.18 9.77 -13.62
N SER A 119 -3.76 10.15 -14.75
CA SER A 119 -3.17 11.07 -15.74
C SER A 119 -2.76 12.44 -15.17
N ASP A 120 -3.34 12.86 -14.05
CA ASP A 120 -2.96 14.07 -13.30
C ASP A 120 -1.78 13.86 -12.34
N GLY A 121 -1.22 12.64 -12.30
CA GLY A 121 -0.10 12.25 -11.44
C GLY A 121 -0.53 11.77 -10.03
N LYS A 122 -1.82 11.81 -9.70
CA LYS A 122 -2.30 11.29 -8.41
C LYS A 122 -2.15 9.78 -8.35
N ILE A 123 -1.68 9.26 -7.22
CA ILE A 123 -1.56 7.82 -6.98
C ILE A 123 -2.67 7.37 -6.01
N THR A 124 -3.34 6.26 -6.32
CA THR A 124 -4.37 5.65 -5.47
C THR A 124 -4.15 4.15 -5.35
N THR A 125 -4.07 3.64 -4.11
CA THR A 125 -4.09 2.19 -3.85
C THR A 125 -5.50 1.65 -4.08
N LEU A 126 -5.64 0.76 -5.07
CA LEU A 126 -6.92 0.12 -5.42
C LEU A 126 -7.15 -1.15 -4.61
N TYR A 127 -6.09 -1.90 -4.32
CA TYR A 127 -6.18 -3.13 -3.53
C TYR A 127 -4.85 -3.43 -2.83
N GLN A 128 -4.94 -3.92 -1.61
CA GLN A 128 -3.80 -4.46 -0.86
C GLN A 128 -4.30 -5.65 -0.02
N GLY A 129 -3.70 -6.82 -0.20
CA GLY A 129 -4.15 -8.01 0.50
C GLY A 129 -3.17 -9.16 0.46
N ASP A 130 -3.54 -10.28 1.09
CA ASP A 130 -2.70 -11.46 1.19
C ASP A 130 -2.61 -12.22 -0.14
N CYS A 131 -1.43 -12.76 -0.42
CA CYS A 131 -1.20 -13.74 -1.47
C CYS A 131 -0.23 -14.83 -0.99
N VAL A 132 -0.12 -15.90 -1.78
CA VAL A 132 0.82 -17.00 -1.53
C VAL A 132 1.75 -17.13 -2.72
N LEU A 133 3.04 -17.25 -2.45
CA LEU A 133 4.06 -17.61 -3.44
C LEU A 133 4.46 -19.06 -3.23
N ARG A 134 4.57 -19.85 -4.29
CA ARG A 134 4.96 -21.27 -4.27
C ARG A 134 6.31 -21.47 -4.94
N SER A 135 7.18 -22.28 -4.33
CA SER A 135 8.54 -22.52 -4.81
C SER A 135 8.64 -23.49 -6.00
N GLU A 136 7.52 -24.06 -6.44
CA GLU A 136 7.46 -24.99 -7.57
C GLU A 136 7.85 -24.28 -8.87
N LEU A 137 9.13 -24.28 -9.23
CA LEU A 137 9.61 -23.58 -10.42
C LEU A 137 9.08 -24.25 -11.71
N ILE A 138 8.25 -23.55 -12.46
CA ILE A 138 7.66 -24.04 -13.72
C ILE A 138 8.69 -23.97 -14.87
N THR A 139 9.53 -22.94 -14.91
CA THR A 139 10.55 -22.74 -15.95
C THR A 139 11.96 -22.82 -15.36
N LYS A 140 12.65 -23.95 -15.59
CA LYS A 140 13.95 -24.24 -14.95
C LYS A 140 15.17 -23.59 -15.61
N ASP A 141 15.04 -23.12 -16.85
CA ASP A 141 16.19 -22.72 -17.68
C ASP A 141 16.43 -21.19 -17.75
N VAL A 142 15.64 -20.39 -17.04
CA VAL A 142 15.77 -18.93 -17.03
C VAL A 142 16.30 -18.49 -15.66
N PRO A 143 17.39 -17.71 -15.57
CA PRO A 143 17.86 -17.20 -14.27
C PRO A 143 16.85 -16.19 -13.68
N PRO A 144 16.82 -16.02 -12.34
CA PRO A 144 15.97 -15.01 -11.72
C PRO A 144 16.27 -13.61 -12.26
N SER A 145 15.24 -12.81 -12.53
CA SER A 145 15.40 -11.42 -12.95
C SER A 145 15.72 -10.51 -11.76
N GLU A 146 16.51 -9.47 -12.00
CA GLU A 146 16.66 -8.38 -11.03
C GLU A 146 15.40 -7.50 -11.01
N ILE A 147 15.11 -6.88 -9.87
CA ILE A 147 14.03 -5.90 -9.77
C ILE A 147 14.64 -4.52 -9.97
N SER A 148 14.30 -3.84 -11.08
CA SER A 148 14.86 -2.54 -11.46
C SER A 148 14.10 -1.34 -10.86
N SER A 149 13.31 -1.54 -9.79
CA SER A 149 12.38 -0.51 -9.32
C SER A 149 12.38 -0.30 -7.81
N ASN A 150 12.00 0.92 -7.47
CA ASN A 150 11.96 1.50 -6.12
C ASN A 150 10.57 1.37 -5.46
N PHE A 151 9.74 0.38 -5.83
CA PHE A 151 8.38 0.19 -5.28
C PHE A 151 8.37 0.00 -3.75
N TYR A 152 9.50 -0.52 -3.23
CA TYR A 152 9.87 -0.40 -1.82
C TYR A 152 11.33 0.04 -1.68
N THR A 153 11.78 1.08 -2.41
CA THR A 153 12.80 1.91 -1.74
C THR A 153 12.13 2.33 -0.46
N LYS A 154 12.72 1.97 0.68
CA LYS A 154 12.61 2.67 1.96
C LYS A 154 11.97 4.01 1.67
N GLY A 155 10.62 4.07 1.78
CA GLY A 155 9.79 5.06 1.06
C GLY A 155 10.56 6.33 1.13
N GLU A 156 11.07 6.82 -0.03
CA GLU A 156 12.30 7.63 -0.11
C GLU A 156 12.43 8.27 1.24
N THR A 157 13.47 7.97 2.00
CA THR A 157 13.79 8.94 3.02
C THR A 157 14.18 10.22 2.23
N GLN A 158 13.27 10.87 1.47
CA GLN A 158 12.48 11.91 2.08
C GLN A 158 12.33 11.61 3.58
N ALA A 159 13.43 11.77 4.30
CA ALA A 159 13.61 13.05 4.86
C ALA A 159 12.77 14.06 4.02
N PHE A 160 11.47 14.15 4.33
CA PHE A 160 11.09 15.26 5.17
C PHE A 160 12.26 15.50 6.10
N VAL A 161 13.33 16.10 5.53
CA VAL A 161 14.40 16.70 6.26
C VAL A 161 13.55 17.49 7.19
N ALA A 162 13.66 17.19 8.48
CA ALA A 162 12.72 17.73 9.44
C ALA A 162 12.51 19.21 9.12
N SER A 163 13.50 19.92 8.57
CA SER A 163 13.41 21.16 7.77
C SER A 163 12.16 21.47 6.92
N SER A 164 11.48 20.61 6.14
CA SER A 164 10.32 21.04 5.31
C SER A 164 8.98 20.98 6.05
N LEU A 165 8.76 19.94 6.87
CA LEU A 165 7.71 19.94 7.90
C LEU A 165 7.99 21.03 8.93
N LYS A 166 9.24 21.18 9.35
CA LYS A 166 9.74 22.26 10.18
C LYS A 166 9.55 23.59 9.48
N SER A 167 9.64 23.74 8.16
CA SER A 167 9.45 25.06 7.53
C SER A 167 7.98 25.42 7.45
N GLY A 168 7.08 24.50 7.07
CA GLY A 168 5.63 24.76 7.02
C GLY A 168 4.98 24.84 8.40
N VAL A 169 5.36 23.93 9.31
CA VAL A 169 4.91 23.94 10.71
C VAL A 169 5.59 25.09 11.49
N ILE A 170 6.84 25.47 11.23
CA ILE A 170 7.41 26.67 11.89
C ILE A 170 6.88 27.97 11.27
N SER A 171 6.61 28.06 9.96
CA SER A 171 6.13 29.30 9.34
C SER A 171 4.70 29.66 9.75
N GLU A 172 3.86 28.67 10.04
CA GLU A 172 2.50 28.93 10.52
C GLU A 172 2.37 28.97 12.05
N PHE A 173 3.29 28.35 12.81
CA PHE A 173 3.20 28.28 14.28
C PHE A 173 4.08 29.29 15.03
N ASN A 174 4.99 30.01 14.36
CA ASN A 174 5.73 31.14 14.96
C ASN A 174 4.94 32.46 14.90
N SER A 175 3.62 32.44 15.04
CA SER A 175 2.82 33.66 15.18
C SER A 175 3.01 34.36 16.55
N GLY A 176 3.79 33.77 17.47
CA GLY A 176 4.51 34.54 18.48
C GLY A 176 4.19 34.27 19.95
N ASP A 177 3.83 33.06 20.36
CA ASP A 177 3.79 32.70 21.78
C ASP A 177 4.70 31.50 22.11
N LEU A 178 5.62 31.67 23.07
CA LEU A 178 6.76 30.78 23.32
C LEU A 178 6.39 29.45 24.01
N PHE A 179 5.14 29.31 24.46
CA PHE A 179 4.72 28.23 25.34
C PHE A 179 3.59 27.35 24.80
N VAL A 180 2.95 27.70 23.69
CA VAL A 180 1.73 27.01 23.20
C VAL A 180 1.95 26.46 21.80
N GLY A 181 1.62 25.18 21.58
CA GLY A 181 1.55 24.61 20.22
C GLY A 181 2.82 23.93 19.72
N LYS A 182 3.78 23.57 20.60
CA LYS A 182 4.89 22.70 20.19
C LYS A 182 4.35 21.29 19.94
N THR A 183 4.68 20.68 18.80
CA THR A 183 4.32 19.29 18.51
C THR A 183 5.56 18.42 18.43
N ALA A 184 5.46 17.16 18.86
CA ALA A 184 6.54 16.17 18.80
C ALA A 184 6.01 14.79 18.42
N ILE A 185 6.87 13.93 17.91
CA ILE A 185 6.59 12.50 17.76
C ILE A 185 7.46 11.77 18.77
N SER A 186 6.83 11.02 19.69
CA SER A 186 7.57 10.23 20.67
C SER A 186 8.44 9.18 19.95
N PRO A 187 9.77 9.15 20.18
CA PRO A 187 10.66 8.23 19.49
C PRO A 187 10.46 6.76 19.90
N THR A 188 9.93 6.53 21.11
CA THR A 188 9.65 5.21 21.67
C THR A 188 8.26 4.71 21.31
N SER A 189 7.23 5.54 21.51
CA SER A 189 5.84 5.12 21.31
C SER A 189 5.28 5.45 19.92
N LYS A 190 5.99 6.24 19.12
CA LYS A 190 5.57 6.75 17.81
C LYS A 190 4.25 7.54 17.83
N LYS A 191 3.86 8.05 19.00
CA LYS A 191 2.66 8.86 19.22
C LYS A 191 2.92 10.32 18.86
N PHE A 192 1.90 11.00 18.34
CA PHE A 192 1.92 12.44 18.09
C PHE A 192 1.50 13.20 19.36
N LEU A 193 2.34 14.14 19.81
CA LEU A 193 2.18 14.88 21.06
C LEU A 193 2.10 16.39 20.79
N MET A 194 1.35 17.12 21.63
CA MET A 194 1.21 18.57 21.62
C MET A 194 1.45 19.14 23.02
N TYR A 195 2.34 20.13 23.13
CA TYR A 195 2.61 20.85 24.36
C TYR A 195 1.59 21.97 24.53
N CYS A 196 0.83 21.91 25.62
CA CYS A 196 -0.29 22.80 25.88
C CYS A 196 0.06 23.86 26.94
N GLU A 197 -0.81 24.86 27.09
CA GLU A 197 -0.67 25.97 28.06
C GLU A 197 -0.51 25.52 29.52
N ASP A 198 -0.97 24.30 29.83
CA ASP A 198 -0.80 23.69 31.15
C ASP A 198 0.65 23.24 31.44
N GLY A 199 1.56 23.48 30.51
CA GLY A 199 2.96 23.12 30.63
C GLY A 199 3.22 21.62 30.46
N LYS A 200 2.31 20.88 29.82
CA LYS A 200 2.41 19.42 29.65
C LYS A 200 2.28 19.01 28.20
N TRP A 201 2.86 17.85 27.89
CA TRP A 201 2.67 17.16 26.62
C TRP A 201 1.40 16.31 26.66
N HIS A 202 0.53 16.51 25.69
CA HIS A 202 -0.71 15.76 25.50
C HIS A 202 -0.63 14.93 24.23
N GLN A 203 -1.06 13.67 24.30
CA GLN A 203 -1.18 12.85 23.11
C GLN A 203 -2.37 13.32 22.29
N LEU A 204 -2.14 13.64 21.01
CA LEU A 204 -3.22 13.85 20.08
C LEU A 204 -3.79 12.50 19.67
N LEU A 205 -5.04 12.27 20.05
CA LEU A 205 -5.80 11.11 19.61
C LEU A 205 -6.41 11.44 18.25
N PRO A 206 -6.23 10.59 17.23
CA PRO A 206 -6.92 10.78 15.96
C PRO A 206 -8.43 10.67 16.20
N VAL A 207 -9.16 11.76 15.97
CA VAL A 207 -10.62 11.74 15.94
C VAL A 207 -11.05 11.51 14.50
N ILE A 208 -11.85 10.48 14.25
CA ILE A 208 -12.57 10.33 12.99
C ILE A 208 -13.87 11.12 13.13
N GLN A 209 -14.13 12.01 12.17
CA GLN A 209 -15.45 12.60 11.94
C GLN A 209 -16.39 11.43 11.60
N ASP A 210 -17.12 10.91 12.62
CA ASP A 210 -18.35 10.08 12.53
C ASP A 210 -18.71 9.32 13.85
N GLY A 211 -18.17 9.71 15.01
CA GLY A 211 -18.82 9.42 16.30
C GLY A 211 -18.76 7.98 16.82
N VAL A 212 -17.88 7.11 16.30
CA VAL A 212 -17.59 5.80 16.92
C VAL A 212 -16.31 5.91 17.76
N PRO A 213 -16.37 5.81 19.11
CA PRO A 213 -15.19 5.85 19.94
C PRO A 213 -14.37 4.57 19.78
N MET A 214 -13.07 4.69 19.53
CA MET A 214 -12.14 3.58 19.65
C MET A 214 -11.75 3.38 21.12
N LEU A 215 -11.62 2.11 21.56
CA LEU A 215 -11.29 1.70 22.93
C LEU A 215 -10.16 2.54 23.53
N THR A 216 -10.50 3.27 24.61
CA THR A 216 -9.57 3.89 25.53
C THR A 216 -8.64 2.81 26.09
N LEU A 217 -7.34 2.90 25.79
CA LEU A 217 -6.36 2.33 26.70
C LEU A 217 -6.41 3.19 27.96
N SER A 218 -6.65 2.51 29.08
CA SER A 218 -6.87 3.07 30.41
C SER A 218 -5.86 4.16 30.75
N GLU A 219 -6.37 5.22 31.38
CA GLU A 219 -5.65 6.27 32.10
C GLU A 219 -4.53 5.64 32.97
N ASP A 220 -3.42 6.39 33.13
CA ASP A 220 -2.26 6.10 34.00
C ASP A 220 -0.91 5.74 33.34
N THR A 221 -0.54 6.40 32.25
CA THR A 221 0.91 6.54 31.94
C THR A 221 1.24 7.98 31.58
N TYR A 222 1.70 8.74 32.58
CA TYR A 222 2.45 9.96 32.37
C TYR A 222 3.92 9.59 32.09
N GLU A 223 4.43 9.92 30.90
CA GLU A 223 5.87 9.97 30.67
C GLU A 223 6.36 11.39 30.97
N THR A 224 7.10 11.56 32.07
CA THR A 224 7.97 12.72 32.24
C THR A 224 9.20 12.49 31.36
N ILE A 225 9.37 13.34 30.35
CA ILE A 225 10.60 13.42 29.56
C ILE A 225 11.39 14.58 30.17
N ASP A 226 12.47 14.25 30.89
CA ASP A 226 13.50 15.21 31.33
C ASP A 226 14.35 15.71 30.14
#